data_AF-A0A969G4L9-F1
#
_entry.id   AF-A0A969G4L9-F1
#
_cell.length_a   1.000
_cell.length_b   1.000
_cell.length_c   1.000
_cell.angle_alpha   90.00
_cell.angle_beta   90.00
_cell.angle_gamma   90.00
#
_symmetry.space_group_name_H-M   'P 1'
#
loop_
_entity.id
_entity.type
_entity.pdbx_description
1 polymer ?
#
loop_
_entity_poly.entity_id
_entity_poly.type
_entity_poly.pdbx_seq_one_letter_code
_entity_poly.pdbx_strand_id
1 'polypeptide(L)'
;MTSCHLSISIVLTSLSFLTACRTIDPTLYECQQLLEEINEVVIDAKTLTQGEQDHSPPNLEIWLQAADILKNGSEAIATLSITDEELQTHQTQISKIYSEQSQATYAMVEAWQKKISKPH
;
A
#
# COMPACT_ATOMS: atom_id res chain seq x y z
N MET A 1 28.02 -17.80 -75.93
CA MET A 1 27.97 -18.39 -74.57
C MET A 1 27.83 -17.24 -73.58
N THR A 2 26.58 -16.86 -73.25
CA THR A 2 25.90 -17.14 -71.96
C THR A 2 26.57 -16.38 -70.80
N SER A 3 26.07 -15.19 -70.45
CA SER A 3 25.07 -14.90 -69.40
C SER A 3 25.61 -15.03 -67.97
N CYS A 4 25.60 -13.94 -67.18
CA CYS A 4 24.52 -13.70 -66.21
C CYS A 4 24.69 -12.34 -65.51
N HIS A 5 23.63 -11.53 -65.57
CA HIS A 5 23.40 -10.34 -64.76
C HIS A 5 23.24 -10.73 -63.28
N LEU A 6 23.63 -9.85 -62.36
CA LEU A 6 22.79 -9.55 -61.21
C LEU A 6 23.11 -8.16 -60.63
N SER A 7 22.19 -7.23 -60.86
CA SER A 7 22.11 -5.93 -60.21
C SER A 7 21.84 -6.12 -58.72
N ILE A 8 22.61 -5.45 -57.85
CA ILE A 8 22.25 -5.30 -56.44
C ILE A 8 22.07 -3.80 -56.20
N SER A 9 20.83 -3.35 -56.33
CA SER A 9 20.35 -2.08 -55.81
C SER A 9 20.52 -2.09 -54.30
N ILE A 10 21.38 -1.22 -53.78
CA ILE A 10 21.54 -0.99 -52.35
C ILE A 10 20.29 -0.27 -51.86
N VAL A 11 19.36 -1.02 -51.28
CA VAL A 11 18.23 -0.47 -50.53
C VAL A 11 18.76 -0.03 -49.16
N LEU A 12 18.83 1.28 -48.93
CA LEU A 12 18.97 1.86 -47.60
C LEU A 12 17.70 1.55 -46.80
N THR A 13 17.70 0.43 -46.09
CA THR A 13 16.71 0.17 -45.04
C THR A 13 17.08 1.01 -43.83
N SER A 14 16.45 2.18 -43.71
CA SER A 14 16.39 2.97 -42.49
C SER A 14 15.79 2.09 -41.38
N LEU A 15 16.65 1.57 -40.51
CA LEU A 15 16.29 0.82 -39.32
C LEU A 15 15.68 1.80 -38.30
N SER A 16 14.40 2.11 -38.48
CA SER A 16 13.60 2.84 -37.50
C SER A 16 13.48 1.96 -36.26
N PHE A 17 14.39 2.13 -35.31
CA PHE A 17 14.20 1.66 -33.94
C PHE A 17 12.97 2.37 -33.36
N LEU A 18 11.81 1.75 -33.52
CA LEU A 18 10.62 2.04 -32.73
C LEU A 18 10.95 1.68 -31.27
N THR A 19 11.51 2.65 -30.55
CA THR A 19 11.55 2.63 -29.09
C THR A 19 10.11 2.73 -28.62
N ALA A 20 9.46 1.58 -28.45
CA ALA A 20 8.20 1.47 -27.73
C ALA A 20 8.47 1.75 -26.24
N CYS A 21 8.71 3.02 -25.89
CA CYS A 21 8.54 3.48 -24.52
C CYS A 21 7.04 3.41 -24.25
N ARG A 22 6.58 2.30 -23.64
CA ARG A 22 5.30 2.32 -22.94
C ARG A 22 5.49 3.29 -21.77
N THR A 23 5.03 4.52 -21.96
CA THR A 23 4.88 5.48 -20.85
C THR A 23 3.90 4.84 -19.87
N ILE A 24 4.41 4.40 -18.72
CA ILE A 24 3.57 3.96 -17.61
C ILE A 24 2.73 5.18 -17.21
N ASP A 25 1.42 4.98 -17.11
CA ASP A 25 0.49 6.01 -16.66
C ASP A 25 0.88 6.42 -15.21
N PRO A 26 1.25 7.68 -14.96
CA PRO A 26 1.63 8.15 -13.62
C PRO A 26 0.55 7.89 -12.56
N THR A 27 -0.74 7.97 -12.93
CA THR A 27 -1.85 7.71 -12.00
C THR A 27 -1.89 6.24 -11.60
N LEU A 28 -1.58 5.31 -12.52
CA LEU A 28 -1.50 3.88 -12.18
C LEU A 28 -0.33 3.60 -11.22
N TYR A 29 0.78 4.31 -11.39
CA TYR A 29 1.92 4.19 -10.48
C TYR A 29 1.59 4.72 -9.07
N GLU A 30 0.95 5.89 -8.97
CA GLU A 30 0.51 6.46 -7.69
C GLU A 30 -0.53 5.56 -6.98
N CYS A 31 -1.48 4.99 -7.74
CA CYS A 31 -2.44 4.04 -7.21
C CYS A 31 -1.75 2.79 -6.65
N GLN A 32 -0.76 2.25 -7.37
CA GLN A 32 0.01 1.11 -6.91
C GLN A 32 0.74 1.42 -5.59
N GLN A 33 1.40 2.57 -5.48
CA GLN A 33 2.07 2.98 -4.24
C GLN A 33 1.10 3.07 -3.06
N LEU A 34 -0.06 3.69 -3.27
CA LEU A 34 -1.09 3.80 -2.24
C LEU A 34 -1.56 2.41 -1.77
N LEU A 35 -1.81 1.49 -2.72
CA LEU A 35 -2.22 0.12 -2.41
C LEU A 35 -1.14 -0.68 -1.70
N GLU A 36 0.13 -0.51 -2.06
CA GLU A 36 1.26 -1.17 -1.40
C GLU A 36 1.31 -0.77 0.07
N GLU A 37 1.29 0.53 0.39
CA GLU A 37 1.30 1.03 1.77
C GLU A 37 0.08 0.52 2.57
N ILE A 38 -1.12 0.56 1.97
CA ILE A 38 -2.34 0.03 2.60
C ILE A 38 -2.19 -1.46 2.94
N ASN A 39 -1.65 -2.24 2.01
CA ASN A 39 -1.51 -3.68 2.19
C ASN A 39 -0.50 -4.01 3.29
N GLU A 40 0.62 -3.28 3.37
CA GLU A 40 1.60 -3.45 4.44
C GLU A 40 0.97 -3.25 5.81
N VAL A 41 0.25 -2.14 6.00
CA VAL A 41 -0.43 -1.82 7.27
C VAL A 41 -1.44 -2.91 7.67
N VAL A 42 -2.27 -3.35 6.72
CA VAL A 42 -3.29 -4.38 6.98
C VAL A 42 -2.66 -5.73 7.28
N ILE A 43 -1.64 -6.13 6.52
CA ILE A 43 -0.95 -7.41 6.71
C ILE A 43 -0.27 -7.43 8.08
N ASP A 44 0.43 -6.36 8.46
CA ASP A 44 1.14 -6.30 9.73
C ASP A 44 0.18 -6.32 10.91
N ALA A 45 -0.85 -5.46 10.90
CA ALA A 45 -1.84 -5.40 11.97
C ALA A 45 -2.61 -6.72 12.11
N LYS A 46 -2.97 -7.35 10.98
CA LYS A 46 -3.67 -8.65 10.98
C LYS A 46 -2.77 -9.78 11.46
N THR A 47 -1.53 -9.86 10.96
CA THR A 47 -0.60 -10.93 11.33
C THR A 47 -0.33 -10.91 12.83
N LEU A 48 -0.21 -9.72 13.41
CA LEU A 48 -0.01 -9.54 14.83
C LEU A 48 -1.24 -9.94 15.66
N THR A 49 -2.45 -9.59 15.24
CA THR A 49 -3.69 -9.84 16.00
C THR A 49 -4.33 -11.21 15.74
N GLN A 50 -3.97 -11.91 14.66
CA GLN A 50 -4.59 -13.17 14.26
C GLN A 50 -4.43 -14.27 15.31
N GLY A 51 -3.30 -14.30 16.03
CA GLY A 51 -3.08 -15.25 17.13
C GLY A 51 -3.94 -14.99 18.37
N GLU A 52 -4.41 -13.75 18.56
CA GLU A 52 -5.07 -13.30 19.79
C GLU A 52 -6.60 -13.40 19.76
N GLN A 53 -7.21 -13.70 18.61
CA GLN A 53 -8.67 -13.70 18.47
C GLN A 53 -9.37 -14.69 19.40
N ASP A 54 -8.69 -15.79 19.75
CA ASP A 54 -9.23 -16.84 20.62
C ASP A 54 -8.62 -16.82 22.04
N HIS A 55 -7.80 -15.82 22.38
CA HIS A 55 -7.12 -15.75 23.68
C HIS A 55 -8.00 -15.15 24.77
N SER A 56 -8.03 -15.79 25.94
CA SER A 56 -8.73 -15.31 27.14
C SER A 56 -7.89 -15.56 28.39
N PRO A 57 -7.41 -14.51 29.10
CA PRO A 57 -7.59 -13.09 28.78
C PRO A 57 -6.79 -12.67 27.53
N PRO A 58 -7.22 -11.61 26.81
CA PRO A 58 -6.51 -11.11 25.63
C PRO A 58 -5.15 -10.52 26.01
N ASN A 59 -4.15 -10.67 25.15
CA ASN A 59 -2.87 -10.01 25.31
C ASN A 59 -2.97 -8.53 24.91
N LEU A 60 -3.20 -7.66 25.89
CA LEU A 60 -3.41 -6.23 25.66
C LEU A 60 -2.22 -5.54 24.98
N GLU A 61 -0.99 -6.03 25.18
CA GLU A 61 0.20 -5.47 24.55
C GLU A 61 0.17 -5.64 23.02
N ILE A 62 -0.31 -6.80 22.54
CA ILE A 62 -0.48 -7.04 21.10
C ILE A 62 -1.51 -6.07 20.51
N TRP A 63 -2.59 -5.79 21.23
CA TRP A 63 -3.59 -4.81 20.78
C TRP A 63 -3.03 -3.39 20.74
N LEU A 64 -2.17 -3.01 21.68
CA LEU A 64 -1.48 -1.72 21.65
C LEU A 64 -0.52 -1.62 20.45
N GLN A 65 0.26 -2.67 20.20
CA GLN A 65 1.16 -2.73 19.04
C GLN A 65 0.38 -2.68 17.71
N ALA A 66 -0.78 -3.32 17.61
CA ALA A 66 -1.65 -3.21 16.45
C ALA A 66 -2.17 -1.77 16.27
N ALA A 67 -2.51 -1.08 17.37
CA ALA A 67 -2.88 0.33 17.33
C ALA A 67 -1.73 1.22 16.85
N ASP A 68 -0.48 0.94 17.26
CA ASP A 68 0.71 1.64 16.77
C ASP A 68 0.92 1.43 15.26
N ILE A 69 0.75 0.19 14.76
CA ILE A 69 0.85 -0.11 13.32
C ILE A 69 -0.18 0.70 12.53
N LEU A 70 -1.44 0.71 12.97
CA LEU A 70 -2.50 1.49 12.33
C LEU A 70 -2.21 3.00 12.35
N LYS A 71 -1.66 3.51 13.46
CA LYS A 71 -1.28 4.92 13.59
C LYS A 71 -0.15 5.27 12.61
N ASN A 72 0.95 4.53 12.66
CA ASN A 72 2.10 4.79 11.80
C ASN A 72 1.73 4.63 10.32
N GLY A 73 0.93 3.60 10.00
CA GLY A 73 0.37 3.38 8.67
C GLY A 73 -0.51 4.54 8.20
N SER A 74 -1.36 5.09 9.07
CA SER A 74 -2.17 6.26 8.74
C SER A 74 -1.31 7.48 8.40
N GLU A 75 -0.22 7.69 9.14
CA GLU A 75 0.72 8.78 8.92
C GLU A 75 1.50 8.57 7.61
N ALA A 76 1.98 7.36 7.34
CA ALA A 76 2.68 7.01 6.11
C ALA A 76 1.79 7.25 4.88
N ILE A 77 0.55 6.70 4.89
CA ILE A 77 -0.44 6.91 3.82
C ILE A 77 -0.69 8.40 3.62
N ALA A 78 -0.89 9.18 4.68
CA ALA A 78 -1.16 10.62 4.57
C ALA A 78 -0.01 11.44 3.96
N THR A 79 1.22 10.92 3.98
CA THR A 79 2.42 11.60 3.48
C THR A 79 2.84 11.18 2.07
N LEU A 80 2.19 10.18 1.47
CA LEU A 80 2.45 9.79 0.08
C LEU A 80 2.21 10.98 -0.87
N SER A 81 3.12 11.16 -1.82
CA SER A 81 3.01 12.23 -2.82
C SER A 81 2.09 11.78 -3.96
N ILE A 82 0.78 12.02 -3.80
CA ILE A 82 -0.24 11.72 -4.80
C ILE A 82 -0.62 13.02 -5.54
N THR A 83 -0.60 13.00 -6.86
CA THR A 83 -0.95 14.17 -7.69
C THR A 83 -2.37 14.08 -8.26
N ASP A 84 -2.89 12.87 -8.45
CA ASP A 84 -4.27 12.64 -8.88
C ASP A 84 -5.29 13.00 -7.79
N GLU A 85 -6.27 13.83 -8.13
CA GLU A 85 -7.26 14.38 -7.18
C GLU A 85 -8.19 13.31 -6.58
N GLU A 86 -8.53 12.28 -7.37
CA GLU A 86 -9.38 11.18 -6.90
C GLU A 86 -8.59 10.30 -5.92
N LEU A 87 -7.33 10.00 -6.24
CA LEU A 87 -6.45 9.25 -5.34
C LEU A 87 -6.14 10.03 -4.05
N GLN A 88 -5.98 11.35 -4.08
CA GLN A 88 -5.82 12.18 -2.87
C GLN A 88 -7.04 12.06 -1.94
N THR A 89 -8.25 11.98 -2.51
CA THR A 89 -9.47 11.79 -1.75
C THR A 89 -9.44 10.43 -1.03
N HIS A 90 -9.05 9.37 -1.73
CA HIS A 90 -8.93 8.04 -1.13
C HIS A 90 -7.83 7.96 -0.08
N GLN A 91 -6.64 8.53 -0.35
CA GLN A 91 -5.54 8.66 0.60
C GLN A 91 -6.00 9.32 1.91
N THR A 92 -6.73 10.43 1.81
CA THR A 92 -7.27 11.16 2.97
C THR A 92 -8.27 10.32 3.75
N GLN A 93 -9.18 9.63 3.06
CA GLN A 93 -10.18 8.79 3.71
C GLN A 93 -9.55 7.61 4.44
N ILE A 94 -8.59 6.94 3.82
CA ILE A 94 -7.98 5.73 4.36
C ILE A 94 -7.07 6.05 5.54
N SER A 95 -6.22 7.08 5.44
CA SER A 95 -5.43 7.56 6.57
C SER A 95 -6.33 7.92 7.77
N LYS A 96 -7.44 8.63 7.54
CA LYS A 96 -8.40 8.93 8.60
C LYS A 96 -8.97 7.65 9.25
N ILE A 97 -9.37 6.67 8.46
CA ILE A 97 -9.93 5.41 8.98
C ILE A 97 -8.92 4.69 9.88
N TYR A 98 -7.66 4.56 9.46
CA TYR A 98 -6.63 3.89 10.27
C TYR A 98 -6.27 4.65 11.53
N SER A 99 -6.24 5.99 11.48
CA SER A 99 -6.06 6.81 12.67
C SER A 99 -7.20 6.60 13.68
N GLU A 100 -8.45 6.59 13.21
CA GLU A 100 -9.63 6.34 14.05
C GLU A 100 -9.64 4.93 14.65
N GLN A 101 -9.24 3.91 13.88
CA GLN A 101 -9.12 2.54 14.38
C GLN A 101 -8.03 2.39 15.44
N SER A 102 -6.88 3.05 15.26
CA SER A 102 -5.82 3.10 16.27
C SER A 102 -6.35 3.69 17.59
N GLN A 103 -6.99 4.86 17.54
CA GLN A 103 -7.56 5.52 18.71
C GLN A 103 -8.61 4.67 19.41
N ALA A 104 -9.51 4.03 18.65
CA ALA A 104 -10.52 3.13 19.20
C ALA A 104 -9.87 1.93 19.91
N THR A 105 -8.78 1.38 19.35
CA THR A 105 -8.06 0.25 19.93
C THR A 105 -7.38 0.64 21.25
N TYR A 106 -6.71 1.79 21.32
CA TYR A 106 -6.17 2.30 22.58
C TYR A 106 -7.25 2.49 23.65
N ALA A 107 -8.37 3.11 23.27
CA ALA A 107 -9.49 3.33 24.20
C ALA A 107 -10.07 2.02 24.73
N MET A 108 -10.16 0.98 23.89
CA MET A 108 -10.61 -0.35 24.29
C MET A 108 -9.65 -0.98 25.31
N VAL A 109 -8.34 -0.94 25.05
CA VAL A 109 -7.32 -1.47 25.97
C VAL A 109 -7.37 -0.74 27.31
N GLU A 110 -7.45 0.59 27.30
CA GLU A 110 -7.56 1.38 28.53
C GLU A 110 -8.82 1.02 29.33
N ALA A 111 -9.96 0.85 28.67
CA ALA A 111 -11.21 0.43 29.31
C ALA A 111 -11.08 -0.96 29.94
N TRP A 112 -10.41 -1.90 29.27
CA TRP A 112 -10.15 -3.23 29.83
C TRP A 112 -9.27 -3.15 31.08
N GLN A 113 -8.16 -2.41 31.02
CA GLN A 113 -7.25 -2.20 32.15
C GLN A 113 -7.98 -1.59 33.35
N LYS A 114 -8.82 -0.56 33.13
CA LYS A 114 -9.63 0.05 34.19
C LYS A 114 -10.57 -0.95 34.86
N LYS A 115 -11.16 -1.87 34.09
CA LYS A 115 -12.10 -2.87 34.60
C LYS A 115 -11.41 -3.93 35.45
N ILE A 116 -10.20 -4.38 35.06
CA ILE A 116 -9.43 -5.34 35.87
C ILE A 116 -8.83 -4.72 37.14
N SER A 117 -8.50 -3.42 37.13
CA SER A 117 -7.92 -2.73 38.29
C SER A 117 -8.95 -2.32 39.35
N LYS A 118 -10.24 -2.40 39.05
CA LYS A 118 -11.34 -2.19 40.01
C LYS A 118 -12.16 -3.47 40.17
N PRO A 119 -11.65 -4.47 40.92
CA PRO A 119 -12.47 -5.63 41.24
C PRO A 119 -13.64 -5.19 42.12
N HIS A 120 -14.86 -5.51 41.69
CA HIS A 120 -16.08 -5.39 42.50
C HIS A 120 -16.05 -6.38 43.66
#